data_AF-A0A397YH66-F1
#
_entry.id   AF-A0A397YH66-F1
#
_cell.length_a   1.000
_cell.length_b   1.000
_cell.length_c   1.000
_cell.angle_alpha   90.00
_cell.angle_beta   90.00
_cell.angle_gamma   90.00
#
_symmetry.space_group_name_H-M   'P 1'
#
loop_
_entity.id
_entity.type
_entity.pdbx_description
1 polymer ?
#
loop_
_entity_poly.entity_id
_entity_poly.type
_entity_poly.pdbx_seq_one_letter_code
_entity_poly.pdbx_strand_id
1 'polypeptide(L)'
;MELKEKKKKTNYKKRRIQYIPTDLTIEILSRLPEKSVARFSCVSKLWLSITTDPSFPRPRLVLCFQNYYDSTLRTPPVWNPSTRKFITLPTIPRPCKDWKKTTLLLGYDPVECKHKVVCIPYKRICYVCRIFTLGSAQESWRTIKVNHKHHSGMYAYGRCIEGVIYYIAYNRHQSRGYVVMSFDVGSENFDMIKLPSEFYGDKLIIYKGRLAYFSEIIHRTNYRINHRILWILEDAQKHRWSRQDFFQHF
;
A
#
# COMPACT_ATOMS: atom_id res chain seq x y z
N MET A 1 42.72 -17.21 62.78
CA MET A 1 41.39 -17.80 63.04
C MET A 1 40.73 -18.03 61.68
N GLU A 2 40.66 -19.30 61.25
CA GLU A 2 39.89 -19.70 60.07
C GLU A 2 38.39 -19.48 60.31
N LEU A 3 37.65 -19.18 59.25
CA LEU A 3 36.32 -19.75 59.02
C LEU A 3 36.03 -19.71 57.51
N LYS A 4 36.05 -20.90 56.91
CA LYS A 4 35.60 -21.19 55.55
C LYS A 4 34.08 -21.21 55.51
N GLU A 5 33.46 -20.55 54.54
CA GLU A 5 32.13 -20.95 54.07
C GLU A 5 32.12 -21.19 52.56
N LYS A 6 31.96 -22.48 52.21
CA LYS A 6 31.65 -22.99 50.89
C LYS A 6 30.26 -22.50 50.47
N LYS A 7 30.12 -21.84 49.31
CA LYS A 7 28.83 -21.71 48.62
C LYS A 7 28.86 -22.38 47.25
N LYS A 8 27.86 -23.24 47.08
CA LYS A 8 27.64 -24.32 46.11
C LYS A 8 27.74 -23.86 44.65
N LYS A 9 28.49 -24.61 43.83
CA LYS A 9 28.37 -24.58 42.36
C LYS A 9 27.04 -25.22 41.96
N THR A 10 26.01 -24.41 41.69
CA THR A 10 24.79 -24.87 41.01
C THR A 10 25.08 -25.08 39.53
N ASN A 11 25.04 -26.33 39.10
CA ASN A 11 25.20 -26.79 37.72
C ASN A 11 23.94 -26.45 36.91
N TYR A 12 23.87 -25.23 36.36
CA TYR A 12 22.86 -24.90 35.35
C TYR A 12 23.28 -25.55 34.03
N LYS A 13 22.65 -26.67 33.67
CA LYS A 13 22.65 -27.20 32.30
C LYS A 13 22.20 -26.08 31.36
N LYS A 14 23.16 -25.47 30.65
CA LYS A 14 22.93 -24.46 29.62
C LYS A 14 22.07 -25.10 28.53
N ARG A 15 20.76 -24.84 28.53
CA ARG A 15 19.88 -25.20 27.41
C ARG A 15 20.53 -24.64 26.16
N ARG A 16 20.95 -25.52 25.23
CA ARG A 16 21.43 -25.09 23.91
C ARG A 16 20.26 -24.40 23.23
N ILE A 17 20.25 -23.07 23.22
CA ILE A 17 19.36 -22.29 22.37
C ILE A 17 19.76 -22.65 20.95
N GLN A 18 18.87 -23.32 20.23
CA GLN A 18 19.08 -23.66 18.83
C GLN A 18 19.01 -22.33 18.07
N TYR A 19 20.16 -21.85 17.61
CA TYR A 19 20.23 -20.59 16.88
C TYR A 19 19.58 -20.79 15.51
N ILE A 20 18.68 -19.87 15.15
CA ILE A 20 18.15 -19.79 13.80
C ILE A 20 19.33 -19.49 12.87
N PRO A 21 19.55 -20.28 11.81
CA PRO A 21 20.55 -19.99 10.78
C PRO A 21 20.46 -18.55 10.26
N THR A 22 21.61 -17.96 9.90
CA THR A 22 21.71 -16.55 9.49
C THR A 22 20.89 -16.26 8.24
N ASP A 23 20.86 -17.19 7.29
CA ASP A 23 20.07 -17.17 6.06
C ASP A 23 18.57 -17.07 6.34
N LEU A 24 18.04 -17.93 7.23
CA LEU A 24 16.64 -17.86 7.66
C LEU A 24 16.35 -16.57 8.44
N THR A 25 17.32 -16.06 9.19
CA THR A 25 17.20 -14.78 9.90
C THR A 25 17.10 -13.61 8.90
N ILE A 26 17.93 -13.60 7.85
CA ILE A 26 17.88 -12.59 6.78
C ILE A 26 16.52 -12.65 6.09
N GLU A 27 16.05 -13.85 5.74
CA GLU A 27 14.76 -14.04 5.09
C GLU A 27 13.60 -13.51 5.95
N ILE A 28 13.55 -13.86 7.24
CA ILE A 28 12.53 -13.38 8.17
C ILE A 28 12.59 -11.85 8.28
N LEU A 29 13.77 -11.28 8.51
CA LEU A 29 13.92 -9.84 8.68
C LEU A 29 13.57 -9.06 7.41
N SER A 30 13.86 -9.60 6.24
CA SER A 30 13.56 -8.97 4.94
C SER A 30 12.06 -8.86 4.64
N ARG A 31 11.24 -9.75 5.21
CA ARG A 31 9.78 -9.78 5.04
C ARG A 31 9.04 -8.85 6.01
N LEU A 32 9.74 -8.28 6.99
CA LEU A 32 9.13 -7.42 8.01
C LEU A 32 9.06 -5.95 7.56
N PRO A 33 8.02 -5.21 7.98
CA PRO A 33 7.95 -3.77 7.75
C PRO A 33 9.18 -3.03 8.33
N GLU A 34 9.66 -1.98 7.64
CA GLU A 34 10.88 -1.25 8.05
C GLU A 34 10.87 -0.80 9.52
N LYS A 35 9.71 -0.36 10.03
CA LYS A 35 9.54 0.06 11.42
C LYS A 35 9.77 -1.09 12.42
N SER A 36 9.42 -2.32 12.05
CA SER A 36 9.65 -3.51 12.86
C SER A 36 11.11 -3.92 12.82
N VAL A 37 11.72 -3.90 11.63
CA VAL A 37 13.15 -4.18 11.43
C VAL A 37 14.03 -3.25 12.26
N ALA A 38 13.71 -1.95 12.27
CA ALA A 38 14.43 -0.95 13.06
C ALA A 38 14.32 -1.13 14.58
N ARG A 39 13.23 -1.76 15.07
CA ARG A 39 13.08 -2.10 16.50
C ARG A 39 13.81 -3.39 16.85
N PHE A 40 13.79 -4.34 15.92
CA PHE A 40 14.40 -5.66 16.08
C PHE A 40 15.93 -5.64 16.01
N SER A 41 16.51 -4.65 15.34
CA SER A 41 17.95 -4.40 15.40
C SER A 41 18.42 -3.99 16.81
N CYS A 42 17.54 -3.44 17.67
CA CYS A 42 17.90 -3.05 19.04
C CYS A 42 18.03 -4.22 20.02
N VAL A 43 17.44 -5.38 19.70
CA VAL A 43 17.35 -6.52 20.64
C VAL A 43 18.40 -7.61 20.37
N SER A 44 19.11 -7.55 19.23
CA SER A 44 20.09 -8.54 18.83
C SER A 44 21.22 -7.92 18.02
N LYS A 45 22.47 -8.14 18.46
CA LYS A 45 23.67 -7.69 17.73
C LYS A 45 23.79 -8.33 16.35
N LEU A 46 23.37 -9.59 16.21
CA LEU A 46 23.34 -10.29 14.93
C LEU A 46 22.32 -9.63 13.99
N TRP A 47 21.14 -9.29 14.49
CA TRP A 47 20.08 -8.68 13.68
C TRP A 47 20.41 -7.24 13.31
N LEU A 48 21.06 -6.49 14.21
CA LEU A 48 21.64 -5.19 13.88
C LEU A 48 22.64 -5.33 12.72
N SER A 49 23.63 -6.21 12.86
CA SER A 49 24.65 -6.45 11.83
C SER A 49 24.02 -6.78 10.48
N ILE A 50 23.04 -7.68 10.46
CA ILE A 50 22.31 -8.09 9.26
C ILE A 50 21.57 -6.91 8.64
N THR A 51 20.82 -6.13 9.42
CA THR A 51 19.94 -5.07 8.90
C THR A 51 20.70 -3.81 8.49
N THR A 52 21.88 -3.59 9.07
CA THR A 52 22.79 -2.51 8.66
C THR A 52 23.62 -2.85 7.44
N ASP A 53 23.72 -4.14 7.08
CA ASP A 53 24.48 -4.58 5.91
C ASP A 53 23.93 -3.92 4.62
N PRO A 54 24.78 -3.34 3.75
CA PRO A 54 24.36 -2.76 2.48
C PRO A 54 23.71 -3.76 1.51
N SER A 55 24.04 -5.03 1.62
CA SER A 55 23.48 -6.13 0.83
C SER A 55 22.15 -6.64 1.40
N PHE A 56 21.75 -6.20 2.60
CA PHE A 56 20.49 -6.59 3.19
C PHE A 56 19.31 -6.20 2.29
N PRO A 57 18.39 -7.12 1.97
CA PRO A 57 17.22 -6.82 1.16
C PRO A 57 16.27 -5.93 1.96
N ARG A 58 16.44 -4.61 1.80
CA ARG A 58 15.51 -3.61 2.33
C ARG A 58 14.28 -3.57 1.45
N PRO A 59 13.09 -3.27 2.02
CA PRO A 59 11.94 -2.87 1.23
C PRO A 59 12.37 -1.76 0.29
N ARG A 60 12.42 -2.06 -1.01
CA ARG A 60 12.80 -1.05 -2.00
C ARG A 60 11.65 -0.08 -2.08
N LEU A 61 11.80 1.11 -1.52
CA LEU A 61 10.83 2.17 -1.75
C LEU A 61 10.87 2.46 -3.25
N VAL A 62 9.75 2.21 -3.91
CA VAL A 62 9.56 2.47 -5.34
C VAL A 62 8.47 3.52 -5.47
N LEU A 63 8.68 4.51 -6.33
CA LEU A 63 7.74 5.58 -6.62
C LEU A 63 7.43 5.55 -8.12
N CYS A 64 6.14 5.46 -8.47
CA CYS A 64 5.69 5.54 -9.85
C CYS A 64 5.21 6.97 -10.11
N PHE A 65 5.82 7.66 -11.06
CA PHE A 65 5.40 9.01 -11.42
C PHE A 65 4.43 8.97 -12.60
N GLN A 66 3.41 9.82 -12.54
CA GLN A 66 2.53 10.09 -13.66
C GLN A 66 2.50 11.60 -13.91
N ASN A 67 2.99 12.04 -15.07
CA ASN A 67 2.87 13.43 -15.48
C ASN A 67 1.45 13.67 -15.99
N TYR A 68 0.71 14.55 -15.31
CA TYR A 68 -0.69 14.86 -15.61
C TYR A 68 -0.87 15.54 -16.97
N TYR A 69 0.08 16.38 -17.37
CA TYR A 69 0.01 17.15 -18.62
C TYR A 69 0.41 16.33 -19.84
N ASP A 70 1.06 15.19 -19.62
CA ASP A 70 1.53 14.31 -20.67
C ASP A 70 0.92 12.91 -20.54
N SER A 71 -0.35 12.80 -20.93
CA SER A 71 -1.01 11.50 -21.11
C SER A 71 -0.45 10.70 -22.30
N THR A 72 0.60 11.19 -22.96
CA THR A 72 1.26 10.52 -24.09
C THR A 72 2.52 9.76 -23.69
N LEU A 73 3.04 9.93 -22.46
CA LEU A 73 4.10 9.07 -21.92
C LEU A 73 3.59 7.63 -21.75
N ARG A 74 3.78 6.83 -22.80
CA ARG A 74 3.39 5.42 -22.85
C ARG A 74 4.26 4.53 -21.97
N THR A 75 5.39 5.06 -21.52
CA THR A 75 6.41 4.40 -20.73
C THR A 75 6.57 5.15 -19.41
N PRO A 76 5.75 4.83 -18.40
CA PRO A 76 5.79 5.54 -17.13
C PRO A 76 7.13 5.32 -16.42
N PRO A 77 7.80 6.39 -15.96
CA PRO A 77 9.03 6.27 -15.20
C PRO A 77 8.72 5.81 -13.77
N VAL A 78 9.45 4.80 -13.33
CA VAL A 78 9.47 4.32 -11.96
C VAL A 78 10.81 4.68 -11.35
N TRP A 79 10.78 5.40 -10.25
CA TRP A 79 11.97 5.79 -9.51
C TRP A 79 12.13 4.92 -8.28
N ASN A 80 13.33 4.40 -8.10
CA ASN A 80 13.75 3.79 -6.86
C ASN A 80 14.64 4.80 -6.10
N PRO A 81 14.10 5.57 -5.15
CA PRO A 81 14.88 6.49 -4.31
C PRO A 81 16.04 5.81 -3.58
N SER A 82 15.86 4.57 -3.12
CA SER A 82 16.90 3.84 -2.38
C SER A 82 18.12 3.53 -3.24
N THR A 83 17.93 3.31 -4.55
CA THR A 83 19.04 3.07 -5.49
C THR A 83 19.37 4.27 -6.38
N ARG A 84 18.61 5.36 -6.27
CA ARG A 84 18.65 6.53 -7.17
C ARG A 84 18.55 6.18 -8.66
N LYS A 85 17.87 5.07 -9.01
CA LYS A 85 17.72 4.62 -10.40
C LYS A 85 16.32 4.92 -10.91
N PHE A 86 16.23 5.27 -12.18
CA PHE A 86 14.98 5.34 -12.92
C PHE A 86 14.86 4.09 -13.80
N ILE A 87 13.71 3.43 -13.71
CA ILE A 87 13.32 2.31 -14.57
C ILE A 87 12.18 2.81 -15.43
N THR A 88 12.33 2.68 -16.74
CA THR A 88 11.26 3.00 -17.69
C THR A 88 10.45 1.74 -17.90
N LEU A 89 9.16 1.77 -17.55
CA LEU A 89 8.28 0.63 -17.79
C LEU A 89 8.03 0.44 -19.29
N PRO A 90 7.80 -0.80 -19.75
CA PRO A 90 7.51 -1.06 -21.16
C PRO A 90 6.24 -0.31 -21.58
N THR A 91 6.17 -0.04 -22.88
CA THR A 91 5.03 0.65 -23.49
C THR A 91 3.73 -0.05 -23.10
N ILE A 92 2.81 0.68 -22.47
CA ILE A 92 1.47 0.17 -22.18
C ILE A 92 0.84 -0.20 -23.54
N PRO A 93 0.43 -1.47 -23.77
CA PRO A 93 -0.06 -1.92 -25.07
C PRO A 93 -1.20 -1.00 -25.54
N ARG A 94 -1.32 -0.79 -26.86
CA ARG A 94 -2.33 0.12 -27.40
C ARG A 94 -3.72 -0.15 -26.77
N PRO A 95 -4.51 0.90 -26.48
CA PRO A 95 -5.88 0.70 -26.02
C PRO A 95 -6.68 -0.12 -27.04
N CYS A 96 -7.73 -0.82 -26.60
CA CYS A 96 -8.98 -0.73 -27.36
C CYS A 96 -9.21 0.77 -27.59
N LYS A 97 -9.25 1.26 -28.85
CA LYS A 97 -9.31 2.63 -29.48
C LYS A 97 -9.72 3.90 -28.66
N ASP A 98 -9.71 3.85 -27.35
CA ASP A 98 -10.94 4.12 -26.60
C ASP A 98 -10.60 4.35 -25.10
N TRP A 99 -9.32 4.18 -24.69
CA TRP A 99 -8.75 4.70 -23.42
C TRP A 99 -7.88 5.92 -23.74
N LYS A 100 -8.44 7.12 -23.59
CA LYS A 100 -7.72 8.38 -23.89
C LYS A 100 -6.73 8.78 -22.78
N LYS A 101 -6.97 8.33 -21.54
CA LYS A 101 -6.16 8.60 -20.35
C LYS A 101 -6.21 7.39 -19.42
N THR A 102 -5.15 7.15 -18.67
CA THR A 102 -5.03 6.05 -17.70
C THR A 102 -4.60 6.57 -16.34
N THR A 103 -4.82 5.76 -15.31
CA THR A 103 -4.29 5.95 -13.94
C THR A 103 -3.38 4.78 -13.64
N LEU A 104 -2.21 5.07 -13.06
CA LEU A 104 -1.26 4.07 -12.61
C LEU A 104 -1.24 4.02 -11.09
N LEU A 105 -1.35 2.82 -10.54
CA LEU A 105 -1.34 2.57 -9.11
C LEU A 105 -0.22 1.59 -8.80
N LEU A 106 0.71 1.97 -7.93
CA LEU A 106 1.80 1.11 -7.50
C LEU A 106 1.40 0.39 -6.21
N GLY A 107 1.59 -0.92 -6.20
CA GLY A 107 1.45 -1.76 -5.02
C GLY A 107 2.67 -2.64 -4.81
N TYR A 108 2.83 -3.09 -3.57
CA TYR A 108 3.88 -4.01 -3.16
C TYR A 108 3.23 -5.24 -2.54
N ASP A 109 3.53 -6.41 -3.06
CA ASP A 109 3.18 -7.68 -2.44
C ASP A 109 4.24 -8.05 -1.39
N PRO A 110 3.91 -8.03 -0.09
CA PRO A 110 4.86 -8.39 0.96
C PRO A 110 5.18 -9.90 1.01
N VAL A 111 4.34 -10.75 0.42
CA VAL A 111 4.53 -12.21 0.43
C VAL A 111 5.54 -12.61 -0.64
N GLU A 112 5.31 -12.22 -1.89
CA GLU A 112 6.25 -12.49 -2.99
C GLU A 112 7.39 -11.48 -3.08
N CYS A 113 7.35 -10.39 -2.29
CA CYS A 113 8.32 -9.30 -2.31
C CYS A 113 8.45 -8.63 -3.68
N LYS A 114 7.33 -8.46 -4.38
CA LYS A 114 7.27 -7.90 -5.73
C LYS A 114 6.46 -6.62 -5.80
N HIS A 115 6.93 -5.69 -6.62
CA HIS A 115 6.16 -4.51 -6.97
C HIS A 115 5.29 -4.82 -8.18
N LYS A 116 4.01 -4.45 -8.11
CA LYS A 116 3.09 -4.52 -9.25
C LYS A 116 2.51 -3.13 -9.52
N VAL A 117 2.33 -2.81 -10.80
CA VAL A 117 1.69 -1.58 -11.25
C VAL A 117 0.38 -1.93 -11.91
N VAL A 118 -0.71 -1.38 -11.38
CA VAL A 118 -2.05 -1.51 -11.93
C VAL A 118 -2.34 -0.29 -12.80
N CYS A 119 -2.80 -0.54 -14.02
CA CYS A 119 -3.19 0.48 -14.98
C CYS A 119 -4.69 0.37 -15.27
N ILE A 120 -5.41 1.46 -15.03
CA ILE A 120 -6.88 1.56 -15.10
C ILE A 120 -7.25 2.72 -16.01
N PRO A 121 -8.31 2.64 -16.84
CA PRO A 121 -8.73 3.79 -17.63
C PRO A 121 -9.36 4.90 -16.79
N TYR A 122 -9.11 6.13 -17.21
CA TYR A 122 -9.73 7.33 -16.67
C TYR A 122 -11.04 7.65 -17.40
N LYS A 123 -12.07 8.07 -16.66
CA LYS A 123 -13.40 8.49 -17.16
C LYS A 123 -14.17 7.48 -18.02
N ARG A 124 -13.66 6.26 -18.17
CA ARG A 124 -14.29 5.22 -18.96
C ARG A 124 -14.54 3.96 -18.16
N ILE A 125 -15.81 3.65 -17.96
CA ILE A 125 -16.24 2.49 -17.20
C ILE A 125 -15.94 1.22 -18.02
N CYS A 126 -15.09 0.34 -17.50
CA CYS A 126 -14.75 -0.91 -18.17
C CYS A 126 -14.53 -2.04 -17.16
N TYR A 127 -14.45 -3.26 -17.67
CA TYR A 127 -14.13 -4.48 -16.91
C TYR A 127 -12.65 -4.87 -17.06
N VAL A 128 -11.79 -3.97 -17.53
CA VAL A 128 -10.44 -4.33 -17.95
C VAL A 128 -9.42 -3.48 -17.22
N CYS A 129 -8.50 -4.14 -16.53
CA CYS A 129 -7.31 -3.53 -15.96
C CYS A 129 -6.07 -4.20 -16.54
N ARG A 130 -4.93 -3.53 -16.43
CA ARG A 130 -3.64 -4.12 -16.80
C ARG A 130 -2.70 -4.14 -15.62
N ILE A 131 -1.92 -5.19 -15.52
CA ILE A 131 -0.95 -5.37 -14.45
C ILE A 131 0.42 -5.54 -15.08
N PHE A 132 1.40 -4.86 -14.50
CA PHE A 132 2.82 -5.08 -14.76
C PHE A 132 3.51 -5.47 -13.47
N THR A 133 4.39 -6.47 -13.50
CA THR A 133 5.16 -6.90 -12.33
C THR A 133 6.64 -6.56 -12.56
N LEU A 134 7.22 -5.74 -11.69
CA LEU A 134 8.61 -5.31 -11.81
C LEU A 134 9.56 -6.47 -11.52
N GLY A 135 10.60 -6.61 -12.36
CA GLY A 135 11.61 -7.65 -12.21
C GLY A 135 11.11 -9.07 -12.48
N SER A 136 9.93 -9.22 -13.10
CA SER A 136 9.44 -10.49 -13.63
C SER A 136 10.25 -10.88 -14.87
N ALA A 137 10.50 -12.18 -15.08
CA ALA A 137 11.10 -12.68 -16.32
C ALA A 137 10.29 -12.27 -17.57
N GLN A 138 8.98 -12.03 -17.39
CA GLN A 138 8.09 -11.50 -18.40
C GLN A 138 7.86 -10.01 -18.14
N GLU A 139 8.69 -9.16 -18.77
CA GLU A 139 8.59 -7.70 -18.71
C GLU A 139 7.50 -7.16 -19.64
N SER A 140 6.27 -7.65 -19.51
CA SER A 140 5.14 -7.17 -20.32
C SER A 140 3.87 -6.97 -19.50
N TRP A 141 2.99 -6.11 -20.02
CA TRP A 141 1.70 -5.84 -19.43
C TRP A 141 0.74 -7.01 -19.70
N ARG A 142 0.17 -7.59 -18.64
CA ARG A 142 -0.95 -8.55 -18.76
C ARG A 142 -2.28 -7.84 -18.58
N THR A 143 -3.31 -8.34 -19.26
CA THR A 143 -4.67 -7.81 -19.18
C THR A 143 -5.52 -8.73 -18.33
N ILE A 144 -6.26 -8.15 -17.38
CA ILE A 144 -7.15 -8.87 -16.47
C ILE A 144 -8.58 -8.33 -16.55
N LYS A 145 -9.55 -9.21 -16.29
CA LYS A 145 -10.96 -8.83 -16.18
C LYS A 145 -11.29 -8.54 -14.72
N VAL A 146 -12.04 -7.47 -14.48
CA VAL A 146 -12.49 -7.05 -13.15
C VAL A 146 -13.96 -7.37 -13.00
N ASN A 147 -14.38 -7.81 -11.82
CA ASN A 147 -15.77 -8.19 -11.53
C ASN A 147 -16.72 -6.98 -11.45
N HIS A 148 -16.17 -5.81 -11.14
CA HIS A 148 -16.92 -4.58 -10.95
C HIS A 148 -16.58 -3.55 -12.01
N LYS A 149 -17.57 -3.17 -12.83
CA LYS A 149 -17.42 -2.10 -13.82
C LYS A 149 -17.20 -0.77 -13.09
N HIS A 150 -16.01 -0.20 -13.22
CA HIS A 150 -15.69 1.08 -12.60
C HIS A 150 -14.72 1.87 -13.48
N HIS A 151 -14.46 3.11 -13.10
CA HIS A 151 -13.38 3.89 -13.66
C HIS A 151 -12.70 4.74 -12.60
N SER A 152 -11.45 5.07 -12.85
CA SER A 152 -10.66 5.94 -11.98
C SER A 152 -11.13 7.40 -12.06
N GLY A 153 -11.22 8.08 -10.92
CA GLY A 153 -11.52 9.52 -10.82
C GLY A 153 -10.34 10.43 -11.22
N MET A 154 -10.57 11.75 -11.24
CA MET A 154 -9.60 12.76 -11.72
C MET A 154 -8.33 12.88 -10.86
N TYR A 155 -8.34 12.27 -9.67
CA TYR A 155 -7.27 12.32 -8.67
C TYR A 155 -7.15 11.00 -7.91
N ALA A 156 -7.34 9.85 -8.58
CA ALA A 156 -7.22 8.56 -7.91
C ALA A 156 -5.76 8.27 -7.53
N TYR A 157 -5.31 8.89 -6.44
CA TYR A 157 -4.07 8.56 -5.79
C TYR A 157 -4.28 7.27 -5.00
N GLY A 158 -3.77 6.17 -5.52
CA GLY A 158 -3.76 4.90 -4.80
C GLY A 158 -3.02 5.01 -3.47
N ARG A 159 -3.48 4.25 -2.48
CA ARG A 159 -2.75 3.98 -1.23
C ARG A 159 -2.51 2.49 -1.14
N CYS A 160 -1.25 2.07 -1.16
CA CYS A 160 -0.90 0.69 -0.86
C CYS A 160 -0.71 0.54 0.65
N ILE A 161 -1.51 -0.31 1.28
CA ILE A 161 -1.45 -0.62 2.72
C ILE A 161 -1.42 -2.15 2.83
N GLU A 162 -0.36 -2.69 3.43
CA GLU A 162 -0.23 -4.13 3.73
C GLU A 162 -0.54 -5.07 2.53
N GLY A 163 -0.06 -4.73 1.34
CA GLY A 163 -0.31 -5.56 0.15
C GLY A 163 -1.62 -5.28 -0.58
N VAL A 164 -2.40 -4.28 -0.16
CA VAL A 164 -3.66 -3.91 -0.80
C VAL A 164 -3.60 -2.46 -1.29
N ILE A 165 -3.89 -2.24 -2.58
CA ILE A 165 -4.04 -0.90 -3.16
C ILE A 165 -5.49 -0.44 -3.01
N TYR A 166 -5.69 0.71 -2.39
CA TYR A 166 -6.98 1.38 -2.27
C TYR A 166 -7.03 2.63 -3.13
N TYR A 167 -8.10 2.82 -3.90
CA TYR A 167 -8.29 4.01 -4.73
C TYR A 167 -9.78 4.36 -4.87
N ILE A 168 -10.07 5.63 -5.11
CA ILE A 168 -11.43 6.09 -5.38
C ILE A 168 -11.77 5.80 -6.85
N ALA A 169 -12.95 5.22 -7.04
CA ALA A 169 -13.50 4.95 -8.35
C ALA A 169 -14.96 5.40 -8.42
N TYR A 170 -15.43 5.62 -9.65
CA TYR A 170 -16.85 5.87 -9.92
C TYR A 170 -17.53 4.64 -10.52
N ASN A 171 -18.71 4.32 -9.99
CA ASN A 171 -19.55 3.20 -10.41
C ASN A 171 -21.02 3.65 -10.53
N ARG A 172 -21.61 3.47 -11.73
CA ARG A 172 -22.99 3.87 -12.03
C ARG A 172 -24.07 3.04 -11.33
N HIS A 173 -23.73 1.85 -10.85
CA HIS A 173 -24.68 0.95 -10.19
C HIS A 173 -24.84 1.25 -8.69
N GLN A 174 -24.06 2.19 -8.14
CA GLN A 174 -24.21 2.64 -6.74
C GLN A 174 -24.96 3.96 -6.65
N SER A 175 -25.82 4.08 -5.62
CA SER A 175 -26.67 5.25 -5.36
C SER A 175 -25.90 6.57 -5.19
N ARG A 176 -24.66 6.52 -4.72
CA ARG A 176 -23.80 7.70 -4.47
C ARG A 176 -22.73 7.93 -5.55
N GLY A 177 -22.65 7.07 -6.56
CA GLY A 177 -21.70 7.19 -7.68
C GLY A 177 -20.22 6.89 -7.35
N TYR A 178 -19.72 7.21 -6.16
CA TYR A 178 -18.33 6.93 -5.74
C TYR A 178 -18.22 5.72 -4.81
N VAL A 179 -17.13 4.97 -4.98
CA VAL A 179 -16.76 3.80 -4.18
C VAL A 179 -15.25 3.79 -3.93
N VAL A 180 -14.83 3.06 -2.90
CA VAL A 180 -13.42 2.67 -2.75
C VAL A 180 -13.26 1.31 -3.41
N MET A 181 -12.31 1.19 -4.32
CA MET A 181 -11.88 -0.11 -4.83
C MET A 181 -10.63 -0.54 -4.06
N SER A 182 -10.57 -1.82 -3.70
CA SER A 182 -9.36 -2.46 -3.21
C SER A 182 -8.85 -3.44 -4.24
N PHE A 183 -7.53 -3.49 -4.41
CA PHE A 183 -6.84 -4.47 -5.23
C PHE A 183 -5.78 -5.17 -4.37
N ASP A 184 -5.97 -6.47 -4.14
CA ASP A 184 -4.99 -7.30 -3.46
C ASP A 184 -3.83 -7.59 -4.41
N VAL A 185 -2.63 -7.14 -4.04
CA VAL A 185 -1.47 -7.19 -4.94
C VAL A 185 -0.99 -8.61 -5.15
N GLY A 186 -1.08 -9.48 -4.14
CA GLY A 186 -0.64 -10.87 -4.23
C GLY A 186 -1.56 -11.70 -5.12
N SER A 187 -2.83 -11.78 -4.73
CA SER A 187 -3.87 -12.58 -5.39
C SER A 187 -4.45 -11.94 -6.65
N GLU A 188 -4.18 -10.65 -6.89
CA GLU A 188 -4.68 -9.86 -8.04
C GLU A 188 -6.20 -9.72 -8.10
N ASN A 189 -6.86 -9.79 -6.95
CA ASN A 189 -8.31 -9.67 -6.84
C ASN A 189 -8.76 -8.24 -6.55
N PHE A 190 -9.91 -7.86 -7.11
CA PHE A 190 -10.55 -6.59 -6.87
C PHE A 190 -11.80 -6.77 -6.04
N ASP A 191 -11.94 -5.95 -5.01
CA ASP A 191 -13.17 -5.82 -4.24
C ASP A 191 -13.64 -4.37 -4.24
N MET A 192 -14.95 -4.19 -3.97
CA MET A 192 -15.59 -2.89 -3.91
C MET A 192 -16.07 -2.62 -2.50
N ILE A 193 -15.61 -1.52 -1.91
CA ILE A 193 -15.96 -1.08 -0.57
C ILE A 193 -16.92 0.10 -0.66
N LYS A 194 -18.08 -0.03 -0.03
CA LYS A 194 -19.10 1.02 0.04
C LYS A 194 -18.64 2.15 0.96
N LEU A 195 -18.91 3.38 0.56
CA LEU A 195 -18.62 4.58 1.34
C LEU A 195 -19.79 4.92 2.30
N PRO A 196 -19.50 5.21 3.58
CA PRO A 196 -20.53 5.46 4.60
C PRO A 196 -21.24 6.81 4.39
N SER A 197 -20.58 7.78 3.77
CA SER A 197 -21.13 9.10 3.42
C SER A 197 -20.85 9.45 1.96
N GLU A 198 -21.44 10.54 1.47
CA GLU A 198 -20.99 11.13 0.21
C GLU A 198 -19.52 11.55 0.32
N PHE A 199 -18.82 11.38 -0.81
CA PHE A 199 -17.41 11.64 -0.94
C PHE A 199 -17.22 12.92 -1.74
N TYR A 200 -16.95 14.00 -1.01
CA TYR A 200 -16.62 15.31 -1.58
C TYR A 200 -15.13 15.64 -1.47
N GLY A 201 -14.36 14.80 -0.78
CA GLY A 201 -12.93 15.02 -0.56
C GLY A 201 -12.08 14.63 -1.76
N ASP A 202 -10.89 15.22 -1.88
CA ASP A 202 -10.01 14.98 -3.03
C ASP A 202 -9.05 13.81 -2.83
N LYS A 203 -8.89 13.27 -1.61
CA LYS A 203 -7.78 12.35 -1.29
C LYS A 203 -8.11 11.30 -0.23
N LEU A 204 -7.75 10.05 -0.54
CA LEU A 204 -7.54 8.99 0.46
C LEU A 204 -6.23 9.25 1.21
N ILE A 205 -6.24 9.01 2.51
CA ILE A 205 -5.08 9.15 3.38
C ILE A 205 -4.83 7.85 4.15
N ILE A 206 -3.61 7.72 4.67
CA ILE A 206 -3.26 6.66 5.62
C ILE A 206 -3.26 7.31 7.01
N TYR A 207 -4.16 6.88 7.87
CA TYR A 207 -4.27 7.35 9.25
C TYR A 207 -4.07 6.17 10.20
N LYS A 208 -3.02 6.23 11.03
CA LYS A 208 -2.65 5.16 11.97
C LYS A 208 -2.57 3.78 11.30
N GLY A 209 -1.98 3.71 10.10
CA GLY A 209 -1.83 2.47 9.33
C GLY A 209 -3.09 2.00 8.62
N ARG A 210 -4.23 2.69 8.77
CA ARG A 210 -5.50 2.33 8.13
C ARG A 210 -5.87 3.32 7.05
N LEU A 211 -6.67 2.87 6.09
CA LEU A 211 -7.24 3.75 5.07
C LEU A 211 -8.23 4.71 5.73
N ALA A 212 -8.16 5.99 5.38
CA ALA A 212 -9.12 6.98 5.84
C ALA A 212 -9.41 8.04 4.78
N TYR A 213 -10.50 8.77 4.95
CA TYR A 213 -10.84 9.93 4.12
C TYR A 213 -11.66 10.96 4.91
N PHE A 214 -11.67 12.20 4.44
CA PHE A 214 -12.51 13.25 4.99
C PHE A 214 -13.79 13.43 4.17
N SER A 215 -14.93 13.50 4.85
CA SER A 215 -16.18 14.01 4.28
C SER A 215 -16.51 15.38 4.86
N GLU A 216 -17.08 16.24 4.04
CA GLU A 216 -17.56 17.57 4.44
C GLU A 216 -19.09 17.55 4.47
N ILE A 217 -19.69 18.07 5.55
CA ILE A 217 -21.13 18.33 5.61
C ILE A 217 -21.34 19.82 5.40
N ILE A 218 -22.02 20.19 4.32
CA ILE A 218 -22.39 21.57 4.02
C ILE A 218 -23.81 21.80 4.56
N HIS A 219 -23.95 22.52 5.66
CA HIS A 219 -25.26 23.00 6.11
C HIS A 219 -25.66 24.24 5.29
N ARG A 220 -26.85 24.21 4.66
CA ARG A 220 -27.36 25.28 3.78
C ARG A 220 -27.76 26.58 4.50
N THR A 221 -27.60 26.69 5.81
CA THR A 221 -28.11 27.82 6.61
C THR A 221 -26.96 28.65 7.20
N ASN A 222 -26.62 29.75 6.54
CA ASN A 222 -25.97 31.01 6.95
C ASN A 222 -24.89 31.11 8.06
N TYR A 223 -24.33 30.03 8.58
CA TYR A 223 -23.10 30.07 9.37
C TYR A 223 -22.20 28.91 8.92
N ARG A 224 -21.01 29.23 8.39
CA ARG A 224 -20.03 28.28 7.86
C ARG A 224 -19.44 27.39 8.97
N ILE A 225 -20.22 26.45 9.49
CA ILE A 225 -19.66 25.36 10.29
C ILE A 225 -19.33 24.21 9.34
N ASN A 226 -18.08 24.18 8.88
CA ASN A 226 -17.55 23.06 8.10
C ASN A 226 -17.26 21.91 9.07
N HIS A 227 -18.23 21.04 9.31
CA HIS A 227 -17.98 19.79 10.02
C HIS A 227 -17.18 18.86 9.10
N ARG A 228 -15.91 18.66 9.41
CA ARG A 228 -15.06 17.67 8.76
C ARG A 228 -15.11 16.38 9.56
N ILE A 229 -15.64 15.34 8.93
CA ILE A 229 -15.69 14.00 9.51
C ILE A 229 -14.57 13.18 8.89
N LEU A 230 -13.73 12.60 9.74
CA LEU A 230 -12.76 11.59 9.33
C LEU A 230 -13.42 10.22 9.41
N TRP A 231 -13.46 9.52 8.28
CA TRP A 231 -13.87 8.13 8.20
C TRP A 231 -12.63 7.24 8.12
N ILE A 232 -12.56 6.22 8.98
CA ILE A 232 -11.45 5.27 9.03
C ILE A 232 -12.00 3.88 8.70
N LEU A 233 -11.36 3.19 7.77
CA LEU A 233 -11.75 1.83 7.38
C LEU A 233 -11.34 0.84 8.47
N GLU A 234 -12.32 0.18 9.07
CA GLU A 234 -12.12 -0.80 10.15
C GLU A 234 -12.12 -2.24 9.63
N ASP A 235 -12.97 -2.51 8.63
CA ASP A 235 -13.09 -3.83 8.01
C ASP A 235 -13.49 -3.64 6.54
N ALA A 236 -12.56 -3.96 5.64
CA ALA A 236 -12.77 -3.83 4.20
C ALA A 236 -13.87 -4.78 3.68
N GLN A 237 -13.91 -6.01 4.19
CA GLN A 237 -14.82 -7.07 3.72
C GLN A 237 -16.25 -6.83 4.21
N LYS A 238 -16.40 -6.34 5.44
CA LYS A 238 -17.71 -5.97 6.01
C LYS A 238 -18.13 -4.53 5.69
N HIS A 239 -17.31 -3.78 4.96
CA HIS A 239 -17.52 -2.37 4.62
C HIS A 239 -17.75 -1.50 5.86
N ARG A 240 -17.05 -1.81 6.96
CA ARG A 240 -17.23 -1.15 8.26
C ARG A 240 -16.28 0.03 8.39
N TRP A 241 -16.84 1.18 8.72
CA TRP A 241 -16.11 2.42 8.92
C TRP A 241 -16.37 2.97 10.32
N SER A 242 -15.34 3.54 10.94
CA SER A 242 -15.47 4.36 12.15
C SER A 242 -15.45 5.84 11.79
N ARG A 243 -16.17 6.65 12.57
CA ARG A 243 -16.29 8.10 12.41
C ARG A 243 -15.54 8.80 13.54
N GLN A 244 -14.80 9.85 13.19
CA GLN A 244 -14.22 10.79 14.14
C GLN A 244 -14.52 12.22 13.69
N ASP A 245 -15.12 13.01 14.58
CA ASP A 245 -15.48 14.40 14.33
C ASP A 245 -14.30 15.33 14.62
N PHE A 246 -14.02 16.24 13.69
CA PHE A 246 -13.11 17.36 13.88
C PHE A 246 -13.93 18.65 13.82
N PHE A 247 -14.18 19.24 14.99
CA PHE A 247 -14.75 20.58 15.06
C PHE A 247 -13.63 21.59 14.76
N GLN A 248 -13.78 22.38 13.70
CA GLN A 248 -13.02 23.62 13.60
C GLN A 248 -13.69 24.62 14.54
N HIS A 249 -13.10 24.81 15.72
CA HIS A 249 -13.34 26.01 16.51
C HIS A 249 -12.53 27.12 15.84
N PHE A 250 -13.22 28.00 15.10
CA PHE A 250 -12.69 29.31 14.72
C PHE A 250 -13.21 30.33 15.72
#